data_AF-A0A3L7XQB5-F1
#
_entry.id   AF-A0A3L7XQB5-F1
#
_cell.length_a   1.000
_cell.length_b   1.000
_cell.length_c   1.000
_cell.angle_alpha   90.00
_cell.angle_beta   90.00
_cell.angle_gamma   90.00
#
_symmetry.space_group_name_H-M   'P 1'
#
loop_
_entity.id
_entity.type
_entity.pdbx_description
1 polymer ?
#
loop_
_entity_poly.entity_id
_entity_poly.type
_entity_poly.pdbx_seq_one_letter_code
_entity_poly.pdbx_strand_id
1 'polypeptide(L)' 'MPDGLPPYVLVARIGSILGMALSIAIGLLLLIGGWILPSLLAFAGFLPSFGVMVYAERRAAAGQAARR' A
#
# COMPACT_ATOMS: atom_id res chain seq x y z
N MET A 1 13.94 11.26 -14.09
CA MET A 1 12.93 10.29 -13.61
C MET A 1 13.65 8.96 -13.45
N PRO A 2 13.65 8.31 -12.28
CA PRO A 2 14.32 7.02 -12.14
C PRO A 2 13.83 6.04 -13.21
N ASP A 3 14.80 5.39 -13.80
CA ASP A 3 14.81 4.82 -15.14
C ASP A 3 13.78 3.69 -15.34
N GLY A 4 13.04 3.74 -16.44
CA GLY A 4 12.34 2.57 -17.02
C GLY A 4 11.15 2.00 -16.24
N LEU A 5 10.66 2.66 -15.19
CA LEU A 5 9.51 2.19 -14.41
C LEU A 5 8.17 2.57 -15.05
N PRO A 6 7.25 1.62 -15.30
CA PRO A 6 5.95 1.91 -15.91
C PRO A 6 5.09 2.87 -15.06
N PRO A 7 4.36 3.83 -15.68
CA PRO A 7 3.55 4.83 -14.96
C PRO A 7 2.51 4.24 -13.99
N TYR A 8 1.99 3.05 -14.28
CA TYR A 8 1.03 2.37 -13.41
C TYR A 8 1.61 2.01 -12.03
N VAL A 9 2.93 1.84 -11.91
CA VAL A 9 3.59 1.53 -10.63
C VAL A 9 3.61 2.76 -9.71
N LEU A 10 3.78 3.95 -10.29
CA LEU A 10 3.71 5.21 -9.56
C LEU A 10 2.31 5.44 -8.98
N VAL A 11 1.28 5.22 -9.80
CA VAL A 11 -0.12 5.32 -9.36
C VAL A 11 -0.42 4.30 -8.26
N ALA A 12 0.04 3.05 -8.43
CA ALA A 12 -0.12 2.01 -7.41
C ALA A 12 0.55 2.42 -6.08
N ARG A 13 1.78 2.93 -6.10
CA ARG A 13 2.47 3.40 -4.89
C ARG A 13 1.72 4.53 -4.19
N ILE A 14 1.31 5.56 -4.94
CA ILE A 14 0.59 6.70 -4.36
C ILE A 14 -0.73 6.22 -3.73
N GLY A 15 -1.52 5.42 -4.47
CA GLY A 15 -2.77 4.86 -3.94
C GLY A 15 -2.56 3.99 -2.70
N SER A 16 -1.50 3.18 -2.69
CA SER A 16 -1.17 2.32 -1.56
C SER A 16 -0.70 3.08 -0.33
N ILE A 17 0.13 4.11 -0.51
CA ILE A 17 0.58 4.99 0.58
C ILE A 17 -0.61 5.74 1.18
N LEU A 18 -1.52 6.27 0.35
CA LEU A 18 -2.73 6.94 0.82
C LEU A 18 -3.63 5.99 1.62
N GLY A 19 -3.85 4.78 1.14
CA GLY A 19 -4.65 3.77 1.84
C GLY A 19 -4.04 3.34 3.18
N MET A 20 -2.71 3.14 3.23
CA MET A 20 -2.00 2.84 4.47
C MET A 20 -2.07 3.99 5.47
N ALA A 21 -1.81 5.22 5.03
CA ALA A 21 -1.84 6.39 5.89
C ALA A 21 -3.23 6.59 6.51
N LEU A 22 -4.30 6.42 5.73
CA LEU A 22 -5.68 6.52 6.21
C LEU A 22 -6.01 5.42 7.24
N SER A 23 -5.70 4.16 6.93
CA SER A 23 -5.92 3.02 7.81
C SER A 23 -5.16 3.17 9.13
N ILE A 24 -3.90 3.62 9.08
CA ILE A 24 -3.09 3.88 10.27
C ILE A 24 -3.67 5.05 11.09
N ALA A 25 -4.07 6.15 10.44
CA ALA A 25 -4.63 7.30 11.14
C ALA A 25 -5.92 6.94 11.89
N ILE A 26 -6.83 6.20 11.24
CA ILE A 26 -8.07 5.72 11.87
C ILE A 26 -7.77 4.72 12.99
N GLY A 27 -6.87 3.76 12.74
CA GLY A 27 -6.46 2.78 13.74
C GLY A 27 -5.88 3.43 15.00
N LEU A 28 -5.00 4.42 14.84
CA LEU A 28 -4.43 5.18 15.96
C LEU A 28 -5.48 6.00 16.70
N LEU A 29 -6.41 6.64 15.98
CA LEU A 29 -7.49 7.41 16.61
C LEU A 29 -8.41 6.51 17.46
N LEU A 30 -8.76 5.33 16.95
CA LEU A 30 -9.56 4.34 17.69
C LEU A 30 -8.80 3.75 18.88
N LEU A 31 -7.49 3.52 18.72
CA LEU A 31 -6.62 3.01 19.78
C LEU A 31 -6.48 4.03 20.92
N ILE A 32 -6.28 5.32 20.60
CA ILE A 32 -6.28 6.41 21.58
C ILE A 32 -7.62 6.50 22.30
N GLY A 33 -8.73 6.23 21.59
CA GLY A 33 -10.07 6.15 22.17
C GLY A 33 -10.33 4.91 23.04
N GLY A 34 -9.38 3.98 23.17
CA GLY A 34 -9.51 2.74 23.96
C GLY A 34 -10.19 1.57 23.23
N TRP A 35 -10.50 1.73 21.94
CA TRP A 35 -11.25 0.75 21.14
C TRP A 35 -10.28 -0.21 20.43
N ILE A 36 -9.77 -1.21 21.17
CA ILE A 36 -8.74 -2.13 20.69
C ILE A 36 -9.23 -2.97 19.49
N LEU A 37 -10.38 -3.63 19.58
CA LEU A 37 -10.89 -4.49 18.49
C LEU A 37 -11.12 -3.71 17.18
N PRO A 38 -11.82 -2.55 17.19
CA PRO A 38 -11.98 -1.72 16.01
C PRO A 38 -10.66 -1.17 15.46
N SER A 39 -9.69 -0.85 16.33
CA SER A 39 -8.37 -0.39 15.88
C SER A 39 -7.63 -1.46 15.08
N LEU A 40 -7.66 -2.72 15.52
CA LEU A 40 -7.05 -3.84 14.81
C LEU A 40 -7.69 -4.10 13.45
N LEU A 41 -9.02 -3.99 13.38
CA LEU A 41 -9.76 -4.05 12.11
C LEU A 41 -9.39 -2.89 11.17
N ALA A 42 -9.26 -1.67 11.69
CA ALA A 42 -8.83 -0.52 10.92
C ALA A 42 -7.42 -0.71 10.36
N PHE A 43 -6.48 -1.22 11.17
CA PHE A 43 -5.13 -1.58 10.70
C PHE A 43 -5.16 -2.71 9.68
N ALA A 44 -6.02 -3.73 9.84
CA ALA A 44 -6.17 -4.78 8.83
C ALA A 44 -6.63 -4.21 7.47
N GLY A 45 -7.29 -3.04 7.47
CA GLY A 45 -7.71 -2.31 6.28
C GLY A 45 -6.60 -1.85 5.34
N PHE A 46 -5.32 -1.80 5.76
CA PHE A 46 -4.23 -1.46 4.83
C PHE A 46 -3.73 -2.66 4.00
N LEU A 47 -4.09 -3.90 4.35
CA LEU A 47 -3.62 -5.10 3.64
C LEU A 47 -3.90 -5.09 2.13
N PRO A 48 -5.10 -4.71 1.66
CA PRO A 48 -5.37 -4.62 0.22
C PRO A 48 -4.46 -3.61 -0.48
N SER A 49 -4.25 -2.44 0.15
CA SER A 49 -3.35 -1.41 -0.36
C SER A 49 -1.91 -1.89 -0.42
N PHE A 50 -1.44 -2.65 0.59
CA PHE A 50 -0.12 -3.28 0.57
C PHE A 50 0.00 -4.32 -0.55
N GLY A 51 -1.01 -5.18 -0.70
CA GLY A 51 -1.05 -6.21 -1.73
C GLY A 51 -0.95 -5.66 -3.15
N VAL A 52 -1.70 -4.58 -3.44
CA VAL A 52 -1.67 -3.92 -4.76
C VAL A 52 -0.27 -3.35 -5.07
N MET A 53 0.39 -2.74 -4.08
CA MET A 53 1.75 -2.21 -4.24
C MET A 53 2.75 -3.34 -4.56
N VAL A 54 2.78 -4.36 -3.72
CA VAL A 54 3.71 -5.50 -3.87
C VAL A 54 3.45 -6.21 -5.20
N TYR A 55 2.19 -6.39 -5.60
CA TYR A 55 1.85 -6.99 -6.88
C TYR A 55 2.34 -6.14 -8.07
N ALA A 56 2.07 -4.83 -8.05
CA ALA A 56 2.50 -3.92 -9.12
C ALA A 56 4.03 -3.88 -9.24
N GLU A 57 4.75 -3.85 -8.12
CA GLU A 57 6.21 -3.86 -8.09
C GLU A 57 6.78 -5.19 -8.60
N ARG A 58 6.24 -6.33 -8.15
CA ARG A 58 6.69 -7.66 -8.61
C ARG A 58 6.48 -7.85 -10.10
N ARG A 59 5.34 -7.38 -10.64
CA ARG A 59 5.04 -7.45 -12.07
C ARG A 59 5.99 -6.56 -12.89
N ALA A 60 6.29 -5.36 -12.39
CA ALA A 60 7.24 -4.47 -13.04
C ALA A 60 8.67 -5.06 -13.05
N ALA A 61 9.11 -5.65 -11.94
CA ALA A 61 10.40 -6.33 -11.85
C ALA A 61 10.50 -7.53 -12.81
N ALA A 62 9.45 -8.34 -12.91
CA ALA A 62 9.39 -9.45 -13.87
C ALA A 62 9.42 -8.98 -15.33
N GLY A 63 8.72 -7.90 -15.66
CA GLY A 63 8.74 -7.30 -16.99
C GLY A 63 10.09 -6.67 -17.37
N GLN A 64 10.84 -6.15 -16.40
CA GLN A 64 12.20 -5.65 -16.62
C GLN A 64 13.21 -6.80 -16.77
N ALA A 65 13.06 -7.89 -16.02
CA ALA A 65 13.90 -9.08 -16.14
C ALA A 65 13.75 -9.79 -17.49
N ALA A 66 12.53 -9.82 -18.06
CA ALA A 66 12.27 -10.38 -19.39
C ALA A 66 12.79 -9.51 -20.56
N ARG A 67 13.21 -8.26 -20.29
CA ARG A 67 13.75 -7.32 -21.28
C ARG A 67 15.29 -7.24 -21.27
N ARG A 68 15.96 -7.93 -20.35
CA ARG A 68 17.43 -8.08 -20.30
C ARG A 68 17.81 -9.43 -20.88
#